data_AF-B6IW18-F1
#
_entry.id   AF-B6IW18-F1
#
_cell.length_a   1.000
_cell.length_b   1.000
_cell.length_c   1.000
_cell.angle_alpha   90.00
_cell.angle_beta   90.00
_cell.angle_gamma   90.00
#
_symmetry.space_group_name_H-M   'P 1'
#
loop_
_entity.id
_entity.type
_entity.pdbx_description
1 polymer ?
#
loop_
_entity_poly.entity_id
_entity_poly.type
_entity_poly.pdbx_seq_one_letter_code
_entity_poly.pdbx_strand_id
1 'polypeptide(L)' 'MEREPTLSEMLDDPLVRLVMARDGVHPDEVRTLIAATTARLAAARLAAARAAAEPATPAASGLAA' A
#
# COMPACT_ATOMS: atom_id res chain seq x y z
N MET A 1 -22.58 -9.90 -15.98
CA MET A 1 -21.75 -9.90 -14.76
C MET A 1 -21.36 -8.47 -14.52
N GLU A 2 -21.79 -7.86 -13.42
CA GLU A 2 -21.42 -6.49 -13.08
C GLU A 2 -20.02 -6.51 -12.44
N ARG A 3 -19.12 -5.63 -12.91
CA ARG A 3 -17.76 -5.51 -12.38
C ARG A 3 -17.79 -4.60 -11.15
N GLU A 4 -16.96 -4.90 -10.16
CA GLU A 4 -16.76 -4.01 -9.02
C GLU A 4 -16.20 -2.64 -9.49
N PRO A 5 -16.82 -1.51 -9.12
CA PRO A 5 -16.32 -0.20 -9.48
C PRO A 5 -14.94 0.05 -8.87
N THR A 6 -14.09 0.74 -9.61
CA THR A 6 -12.80 1.20 -9.12
C THR A 6 -12.99 2.35 -8.12
N LEU A 7 -11.99 2.57 -7.27
CA LEU A 7 -12.01 3.71 -6.34
C LEU A 7 -12.22 5.05 -7.07
N SER A 8 -11.61 5.25 -8.24
CA SER A 8 -11.81 6.51 -8.97
C SER A 8 -13.25 6.66 -9.44
N GLU A 9 -13.84 5.59 -9.99
CA GLU A 9 -15.25 5.58 -10.40
C GLU A 9 -16.17 5.88 -9.21
N MET A 10 -15.89 5.31 -8.03
CA MET A 10 -16.66 5.60 -6.80
C MET A 10 -16.50 7.05 -6.33
N LEU A 11 -15.29 7.61 -6.35
CA LEU A 11 -15.06 9.01 -5.91
C LEU A 11 -15.63 10.04 -6.89
N ASP A 12 -15.89 9.63 -8.13
CA ASP A 12 -16.52 10.45 -9.16
C ASP A 12 -18.05 10.25 -9.21
N ASP A 13 -18.59 9.28 -8.47
CA ASP A 13 -20.02 9.07 -8.31
C ASP A 13 -20.69 10.23 -7.53
N PRO A 14 -21.77 10.84 -8.06
CA PRO A 14 -22.44 11.97 -7.41
C PRO A 14 -23.03 11.65 -6.03
N LEU A 15 -23.56 10.45 -5.82
CA LEU A 15 -24.13 10.05 -4.54
C LEU A 15 -23.03 9.89 -3.49
N VAL A 16 -21.91 9.27 -3.86
CA VAL A 16 -20.74 9.16 -3.00
C VAL A 16 -20.25 10.56 -2.61
N ARG A 17 -20.11 11.48 -3.58
CA ARG A 17 -19.70 12.87 -3.30
C ARG A 17 -20.65 13.60 -2.35
N LEU A 18 -21.96 13.38 -2.46
CA LEU A 18 -22.95 13.95 -1.55
C LEU A 18 -22.77 13.44 -0.12
N VAL A 19 -22.56 12.13 0.05
CA VAL A 19 -22.32 11.53 1.37
C VAL A 19 -21.01 12.05 1.96
N MET A 20 -19.95 12.10 1.16
CA MET A 20 -18.65 12.63 1.58
C MET A 20 -18.76 14.09 2.03
N ALA A 21 -19.46 14.94 1.26
CA ALA A 21 -19.67 16.34 1.61
C ALA A 21 -20.47 16.51 2.91
N ARG A 22 -21.51 15.68 3.12
CA ARG A 22 -22.27 15.65 4.38
C ARG A 22 -21.36 15.34 5.57
N ASP A 23 -20.41 14.42 5.36
CA ASP A 23 -19.50 13.95 6.41
C ASP A 23 -18.20 14.80 6.48
N GLY A 24 -18.08 15.85 5.66
CA GLY A 24 -16.95 16.78 5.66
C GLY A 24 -15.66 16.22 5.04
N VAL A 25 -15.76 15.17 4.21
CA VAL A 25 -14.61 14.50 3.58
C VAL A 25 -14.45 14.97 2.13
N HIS A 26 -13.24 15.31 1.71
CA HIS A 26 -12.93 15.66 0.32
C HIS A 26 -12.37 14.46 -0.46
N PRO A 27 -12.75 14.27 -1.74
CA PRO A 27 -12.21 13.20 -2.60
C PRO A 27 -10.68 13.15 -2.64
N ASP A 28 -10.03 14.31 -2.64
CA ASP A 28 -8.57 14.41 -2.70
C ASP A 28 -7.88 13.90 -1.43
N GLU A 29 -8.52 14.03 -0.27
CA GLU A 29 -8.01 13.49 1.00
C GLU A 29 -7.99 11.95 0.93
N VAL A 30 -9.04 11.35 0.40
CA VAL A 30 -9.12 9.89 0.20
C VAL A 30 -8.07 9.42 -0.81
N ARG A 31 -7.93 10.11 -1.95
CA ARG A 31 -6.90 9.79 -2.96
C ARG A 31 -5.50 9.86 -2.35
N THR A 32 -5.22 10.90 -1.56
CA THR A 32 -3.94 11.10 -0.88
C THR A 32 -3.66 9.99 0.13
N LEU A 33 -4.66 9.62 0.94
CA LEU A 33 -4.53 8.55 1.93
C LEU A 33 -4.20 7.20 1.28
N ILE A 34 -4.92 6.86 0.21
CA ILE A 34 -4.70 5.59 -0.51
C ILE A 34 -3.34 5.58 -1.19
N ALA A 35 -2.92 6.68 -1.83
CA ALA A 35 -1.60 6.79 -2.44
C ALA A 35 -0.48 6.61 -1.39
N ALA A 36 -0.56 7.31 -0.26
CA ALA A 36 0.42 7.22 0.81
C ALA A 36 0.49 5.81 1.42
N THR A 37 -0.68 5.18 1.64
CA THR A 37 -0.76 3.82 2.18
C THR A 37 -0.16 2.80 1.22
N THR A 38 -0.45 2.94 -0.08
CA THR A 38 0.07 2.06 -1.14
C THR A 38 1.59 2.19 -1.22
N ALA A 39 2.12 3.41 -1.21
CA ALA A 39 3.56 3.67 -1.22
C ALA A 39 4.27 3.04 0.00
N ARG A 40 3.68 3.20 1.20
CA ARG A 40 4.21 2.60 2.43
C ARG A 40 4.24 1.06 2.35
N LEU A 41 3.16 0.45 1.86
CA LEU A 41 3.09 -1.00 1.70
C LEU A 41 4.08 -1.51 0.66
N ALA A 42 4.29 -0.79 -0.45
CA ALA A 42 5.29 -1.13 -1.44
C ALA A 42 6.71 -1.07 -0.88
N ALA A 43 7.04 -0.02 -0.12
CA ALA A 43 8.33 0.12 0.55
C ALA A 43 8.58 -1.01 1.56
N ALA A 44 7.58 -1.36 2.36
CA ALA A 44 7.68 -2.46 3.33
C ALA A 44 7.93 -3.82 2.63
N ARG A 45 7.24 -4.10 1.52
CA ARG A 45 7.46 -5.32 0.73
C ARG A 45 8.86 -5.37 0.14
N LEU A 46 9.37 -4.26 -0.38
CA LEU A 46 10.73 -4.18 -0.91
C LEU A 46 11.77 -4.42 0.20
N ALA A 47 11.59 -3.83 1.38
CA ALA A 47 12.47 -4.05 2.52
C ALA A 47 12.48 -5.52 2.96
N ALA A 48 11.31 -6.16 3.05
CA ALA A 48 11.19 -7.58 3.38
C ALA A 48 11.87 -8.47 2.33
N ALA A 49 11.67 -8.18 1.04
CA ALA A 49 12.32 -8.91 -0.05
C ALA A 49 13.85 -8.79 0.01
N ARG A 50 14.39 -7.61 0.35
CA ARG A 50 15.84 -7.40 0.55
C ARG A 50 16.37 -8.19 1.73
N ALA A 51 15.69 -8.16 2.88
CA ALA A 51 16.08 -8.94 4.06
C ALA A 51 16.08 -10.45 3.79
N ALA A 52 15.12 -10.94 2.99
CA ALA A 52 15.06 -12.34 2.58
C ALA A 52 16.15 -12.73 1.56
N ALA A 53 16.68 -11.76 0.80
CA ALA A 53 17.72 -11.98 -0.19
C ALA A 53 19.15 -11.84 0.38
N GLU A 54 19.30 -11.33 1.61
CA GLU A 54 20.59 -11.27 2.29
C GLU A 54 21.02 -12.69 2.68
N PRO A 55 22.12 -13.23 2.13
CA PRO A 55 22.55 -14.58 2.46
C PRO A 55 22.94 -14.61 3.94
N ALA A 56 22.36 -15.53 4.70
CA ALA A 56 22.89 -15.93 5.99
C ALA A 56 24.35 -16.31 5.75
N THR A 57 25.26 -15.41 6.12
CA THR A 57 26.69 -15.67 6.03
C THR A 57 26.92 -16.90 6.91
N PRO A 58 27.36 -18.06 6.37
CA PRO A 58 27.76 -19.15 7.25
C PRO A 58 28.96 -18.62 8.01
N ALA A 59 28.79 -18.44 9.32
CA ALA A 59 29.87 -18.09 10.23
C ALA A 59 31.05 -19.03 9.95
N ALA A 60 32.21 -18.42 9.75
CA ALA A 60 33.44 -19.04 9.33
C ALA A 60 33.67 -20.43 9.93
N SER A 61 33.81 -21.43 9.04
CA SER A 61 34.57 -22.64 9.30
C SER A 61 35.97 -22.26 9.77
N GLY A 62 36.33 -22.65 11.00
CA GLY A 62 37.65 -22.34 11.54
C GLY A 62 37.86 -22.82 12.97
N LEU A 63 37.72 -24.12 13.24
CA LEU A 63 38.43 -24.75 14.35
C LEU A 63 39.16 -26.00 13.82
N ALA A 64 40.30 -25.74 13.20
CA ALA A 64 41.38 -26.69 13.08
C ALA A 64 42.51 -26.18 13.97
N ALA A 65 42.70 -26.83 15.12
CA ALA A 65 43.95 -26.92 15.87
C ALA A 65 43.80 -28.01 16.92
#